data_AF-A0A1G0YBJ9-F1
#
_entry.id   AF-A0A1G0YBJ9-F1
#
_cell.length_a   1.000
_cell.length_b   1.000
_cell.length_c   1.000
_cell.angle_alpha   90.00
_cell.angle_beta   90.00
_cell.angle_gamma   90.00
#
_symmetry.space_group_name_H-M   'P 1'
#
loop_
_entity.id
_entity.type
_entity.pdbx_description
1 polymer ?
#
loop_
_entity_poly.entity_id
_entity_poly.type
_entity_poly.pdbx_seq_one_letter_code
_entity_poly.pdbx_strand_id
1 'polypeptide(L)'
;MGCASPNNLVGSWQTADSSNQLLFSADGIALLKELKPDGKFVESKGEYKIIKETVKIKFPEFECKLEIKDLDLIMIEPYPDPPPVFRRINKSN
;
A
#
# COMPACT_ATOMS: atom_id res chain seq x y z
N MET A 1 14.38 -7.88 22.29
CA MET A 1 14.73 -6.67 21.51
C MET A 1 14.08 -6.80 20.14
N GLY A 2 12.84 -6.32 19.99
CA GLY A 2 12.13 -6.36 18.72
C GLY A 2 12.38 -5.06 17.97
N CYS A 3 13.37 -5.04 17.07
CA CYS A 3 13.45 -3.97 16.10
C CYS A 3 12.20 -4.05 15.22
N ALA A 4 11.27 -3.12 15.37
CA ALA A 4 10.32 -2.80 14.31
C ALA A 4 11.12 -2.15 13.18
N SER A 5 11.82 -2.99 12.40
CA SER A 5 12.54 -2.54 11.22
C SER A 5 11.53 -2.22 10.11
N PRO A 6 11.83 -1.25 9.21
CA PRO A 6 11.06 -1.00 7.99
C PRO A 6 10.81 -2.24 7.10
N ASN A 7 11.44 -3.38 7.43
CA ASN A 7 11.15 -4.72 6.92
C ASN A 7 9.71 -5.22 7.15
N ASN A 8 8.88 -4.55 7.96
CA ASN A 8 7.50 -4.99 8.20
C ASN A 8 6.50 -4.58 7.10
N LEU A 9 6.90 -3.71 6.15
CA LEU A 9 6.03 -3.27 5.06
C LEU A 9 5.89 -4.32 3.94
N VAL A 10 6.94 -5.12 3.72
CA VAL A 10 6.97 -6.12 2.63
C VAL A 10 5.83 -7.12 2.78
N GLY A 11 5.11 -7.36 1.69
CA GLY A 11 3.95 -8.24 1.65
C GLY A 11 2.71 -7.56 1.09
N SER A 12 1.58 -8.25 1.23
CA SER A 12 0.31 -7.86 0.64
C SER A 12 -0.56 -7.10 1.65
N TRP A 13 -1.19 -6.05 1.17
CA TRP A 13 -2.07 -5.15 1.92
C TRP A 13 -3.34 -4.94 1.11
N GLN A 14 -4.49 -4.89 1.77
CA GLN A 14 -5.78 -4.79 1.09
C GLN A 14 -6.74 -3.90 1.88
N THR A 15 -7.56 -3.14 1.18
CA THR A 15 -8.67 -2.40 1.80
C THR A 15 -9.77 -3.36 2.26
N ALA A 16 -10.55 -2.95 3.27
CA ALA A 16 -11.57 -3.82 3.87
C ALA A 16 -12.67 -4.28 2.89
N ASP A 17 -12.95 -3.46 1.88
CA ASP A 17 -13.89 -3.72 0.78
C ASP A 17 -13.27 -4.52 -0.38
N SER A 18 -12.00 -4.92 -0.28
CA SER A 18 -11.26 -5.66 -1.31
C SER A 18 -11.13 -4.94 -2.67
N SER A 19 -11.50 -3.66 -2.74
CA SER A 19 -11.40 -2.87 -3.98
C SER A 19 -9.96 -2.56 -4.35
N ASN A 20 -9.08 -2.39 -3.36
CA ASN A 20 -7.70 -2.00 -3.57
C ASN A 20 -6.75 -2.94 -2.85
N GLN A 21 -5.69 -3.35 -3.54
CA GLN A 21 -4.61 -4.18 -3.00
C GLN A 21 -3.26 -3.57 -3.33
N LEU A 22 -2.39 -3.44 -2.33
CA LEU A 22 -1.00 -3.03 -2.48
C LEU A 22 -0.07 -4.19 -2.13
N LEU A 23 0.87 -4.51 -3.00
CA LEU A 23 1.96 -5.45 -2.73
C LEU A 23 3.28 -4.68 -2.68
N PHE A 24 3.98 -4.77 -1.56
CA PHE A 24 5.32 -4.22 -1.41
C PHE A 24 6.35 -5.35 -1.46
N SER A 25 7.34 -5.18 -2.34
CA SER A 25 8.44 -6.14 -2.52
C SER A 25 9.74 -5.59 -1.94
N ALA A 26 10.61 -6.48 -1.45
CA ALA A 26 11.85 -6.10 -0.76
C ALA A 26 12.87 -5.35 -1.64
N ASP A 27 12.68 -5.37 -2.96
CA ASP A 27 13.44 -4.62 -3.96
C ASP A 27 13.01 -3.15 -4.10
N GLY A 28 12.06 -2.67 -3.29
CA GLY A 28 11.57 -1.29 -3.34
C GLY A 28 10.49 -1.06 -4.38
N ILE A 29 9.88 -2.13 -4.90
CA ILE A 29 8.78 -2.08 -5.86
C ILE A 29 7.44 -2.24 -5.16
N ALA A 30 6.47 -1.40 -5.55
CA ALA A 30 5.08 -1.51 -5.16
C ALA A 30 4.20 -1.86 -6.36
N LEU A 31 3.26 -2.77 -6.18
CA LEU A 31 2.20 -3.06 -7.15
C LEU A 31 0.86 -2.66 -6.52
N LEU A 32 0.16 -1.73 -7.16
CA LEU A 32 -1.22 -1.42 -6.85
C LEU A 32 -2.12 -2.21 -7.80
N LYS A 33 -3.13 -2.85 -7.24
CA LYS A 33 -4.21 -3.50 -7.96
C LYS A 33 -5.52 -2.89 -7.50
N GLU A 34 -6.23 -2.27 -8.43
CA GLU A 34 -7.47 -1.53 -8.15
C GLU A 34 -8.61 -2.13 -8.97
N LEU A 35 -9.71 -2.48 -8.29
CA LEU A 35 -10.95 -2.93 -8.90
C LEU A 35 -11.72 -1.70 -9.39
N LYS A 36 -11.83 -1.57 -10.71
CA LYS A 36 -12.60 -0.50 -11.33
C LYS A 36 -14.10 -0.81 -11.31
N PRO A 37 -14.96 0.21 -11.42
CA PRO A 37 -16.42 0.03 -11.44
C PRO A 37 -16.95 -0.84 -12.59
N ASP A 38 -16.16 -1.02 -13.67
CA ASP A 38 -16.48 -1.92 -14.78
C ASP A 38 -16.19 -3.40 -14.47
N GLY A 39 -15.74 -3.70 -13.25
CA GLY A 39 -15.38 -5.03 -12.78
C GLY A 39 -13.99 -5.49 -13.21
N LYS A 40 -13.20 -4.66 -13.90
CA LYS A 40 -11.83 -4.99 -14.27
C LYS A 40 -10.85 -4.58 -13.19
N PHE A 41 -9.79 -5.37 -13.04
CA PHE A 41 -8.64 -4.97 -12.24
C PHE A 41 -7.65 -4.21 -13.12
N VAL A 42 -7.19 -3.06 -12.61
CA VAL A 42 -6.07 -2.31 -13.16
C VAL A 42 -4.87 -2.50 -12.25
N GLU A 43 -3.72 -2.79 -12.83
CA GLU A 43 -2.47 -2.98 -12.10
C GLU A 43 -1.48 -1.88 -12.47
N SER A 44 -0.97 -1.17 -11.46
CA SER A 44 0.04 -0.13 -11.61
C SER A 44 1.28 -0.53 -10.82
N LYS A 45 2.43 -0.56 -11.51
CA LYS A 45 3.73 -0.84 -10.89
C LYS A 45 4.46 0.47 -10.61
N GLY A 46 4.90 0.68 -9.39
CA GLY A 46 5.64 1.86 -8.95
C GLY A 46 6.84 1.51 -8.10
N GLU A 47 7.65 2.52 -7.82
CA GLU A 47 8.75 2.44 -6.85
C GLU A 47 8.29 3.08 -5.55
N TYR A 48 8.64 2.48 -4.40
CA TYR A 48 8.31 3.05 -3.10
C TYR A 48 9.55 3.31 -2.26
N LYS A 49 9.41 4.27 -1.35
CA LYS A 49 10.41 4.56 -0.31
C LYS A 49 9.74 4.86 1.01
N ILE A 50 10.35 4.38 2.08
CA ILE A 50 9.92 4.64 3.44
C ILE A 50 10.72 5.84 3.96
N ILE A 51 10.03 6.88 4.39
CA ILE A 51 10.61 8.09 4.99
C ILE A 51 10.00 8.21 6.38
N LYS A 52 10.73 7.77 7.41
CA LYS A 52 10.22 7.63 8.78
C LYS A 52 8.99 6.71 8.82
N GLU A 53 7.80 7.27 9.05
CA GLU A 53 6.51 6.57 9.15
C GLU A 53 5.65 6.78 7.90
N THR A 54 6.19 7.40 6.85
CA THR A 54 5.48 7.64 5.59
C THR A 54 6.05 6.78 4.48
N VAL A 55 5.18 6.10 3.74
CA VAL A 55 5.49 5.40 2.50
C VAL A 55 5.12 6.31 1.33
N LYS A 56 6.10 6.68 0.52
CA LYS A 56 5.85 7.38 -0.75
C LYS A 56 5.96 6.38 -1.88
N ILE A 57 4.92 6.26 -2.70
CA ILE A 57 4.91 5.40 -3.88
C ILE A 57 4.76 6.25 -5.12
N LYS A 58 5.69 6.07 -6.06
CA LYS A 58 5.67 6.73 -7.36
C LYS A 58 5.29 5.72 -8.43
N PHE A 59 4.04 5.80 -8.89
CA PHE A 59 3.58 5.08 -10.08
C PHE A 59 3.87 5.90 -11.35
N PRO A 60 3.85 5.28 -12.54
CA PRO A 60 4.01 5.98 -13.81
C PRO A 60 2.95 7.07 -14.04
N GLU A 61 1.73 6.83 -13.56
CA GLU A 61 0.56 7.68 -13.82
C GLU A 61 0.29 8.70 -12.70
N PHE A 62 0.74 8.42 -11.47
CA PHE A 62 0.51 9.27 -10.30
C PHE A 62 1.48 8.94 -9.15
N GLU A 63 1.57 9.83 -8.15
CA GLU A 63 2.25 9.56 -6.88
C GLU A 63 1.20 9.46 -5.77
N CYS A 64 1.40 8.55 -4.82
CA CYS A 64 0.62 8.50 -3.60
C CYS A 64 1.51 8.44 -2.36
N LYS A 65 0.96 8.88 -1.22
CA LYS A 65 1.61 8.80 0.09
C LYS A 65 0.69 8.08 1.05
N LEU A 66 1.28 7.15 1.79
CA LEU A 66 0.62 6.42 2.85
C LEU A 66 1.33 6.69 4.17
N GLU A 67 0.57 6.81 5.24
CA GLU A 67 1.09 6.86 6.60
C GLU A 67 0.97 5.46 7.23
N ILE A 68 2.05 5.01 7.87
CA ILE A 68 2.08 3.79 8.66
C ILE A 68 1.54 4.15 10.05
N LYS A 69 0.36 3.62 10.39
CA LYS A 69 -0.25 3.83 11.70
C LYS A 69 -0.50 2.47 12.35
N ASP A 70 0.25 2.18 13.41
CA ASP A 70 0.28 0.88 14.07
C ASP A 70 0.63 -0.27 13.10
N LEU A 71 -0.39 -1.00 12.63
CA LEU A 71 -0.28 -2.13 11.69
C LEU A 71 -1.05 -1.87 10.39
N ASP A 72 -1.54 -0.66 10.17
CA ASP A 72 -2.34 -0.25 9.02
C ASP A 72 -1.58 0.78 8.16
N LEU A 73 -1.89 0.83 6.86
CA LEU A 73 -1.44 1.88 5.95
C LEU A 73 -2.63 2.76 5.57
N ILE A 74 -2.53 4.05 5.81
CA ILE A 74 -3.58 5.01 5.52
C ILE A 74 -3.12 5.85 4.34
N MET A 75 -3.84 5.81 3.22
CA MET A 75 -3.53 6.68 2.09
C MET A 75 -3.92 8.12 2.43
N ILE A 76 -2.91 8.97 2.58
CA ILE A 76 -3.07 10.39 2.92
C ILE A 76 -2.98 11.28 1.67
N GLU A 77 -2.33 10.82 0.60
CA GLU A 77 -2.28 11.56 -0.67
C GLU A 77 -2.39 10.62 -1.87
N PRO A 78 -3.16 10.98 -2.92
CA PRO A 78 -4.01 12.18 -3.02
C PRO A 78 -5.19 12.09 -2.06
N TYR A 79 -5.41 13.05 -1.14
CA TYR A 79 -6.35 12.98 0.00
C TYR A 79 -7.77 12.50 -0.37
N PRO A 80 -8.09 11.20 -0.35
CA PRO A 80 -9.44 10.74 -0.60
C PRO A 80 -10.20 10.85 0.72
N ASP A 81 -11.42 11.37 0.72
CA ASP A 81 -12.28 11.37 1.90
C ASP A 81 -13.45 10.40 1.70
N PRO A 82 -13.58 9.32 2.50
CA PRO A 82 -12.65 8.89 3.55
C PRO A 82 -11.35 8.27 2.98
N PRO A 83 -10.22 8.34 3.71
CA PRO A 83 -8.95 7.79 3.23
C PRO A 83 -8.98 6.27 3.21
N PRO A 84 -8.53 5.64 2.11
CA PRO A 84 -8.37 4.19 2.03
C PRO A 84 -7.41 3.69 3.11
N VAL A 85 -7.90 2.75 3.91
CA VAL A 85 -7.10 2.07 4.94
C VAL A 85 -6.78 0.67 4.43
N PHE A 86 -5.50 0.39 4.22
CA PHE A 86 -5.00 -0.92 3.84
C PHE A 86 -4.54 -1.69 5.06
N ARG A 87 -5.03 -2.91 5.19
CA ARG A 87 -4.64 -3.85 6.24
C ARG A 87 -3.81 -4.96 5.66
N ARG A 88 -2.83 -5.44 6.42
CA ARG A 88 -1.98 -6.53 5.96
C ARG A 88 -2.79 -7.82 5.84
N ILE A 89 -2.79 -8.41 4.65
CA ILE A 89 -3.35 -9.73 4.43
C ILE A 89 -2.23 -10.74 4.63
N ASN A 90 -2.11 -11.23 5.86
CA ASN A 90 -1.27 -12.38 6.15
C ASN A 90 -1.90 -13.57 5.40
N LYS A 91 -1.26 -14.04 4.33
CA LYS A 91 -1.50 -15.40 3.85
C LYS A 91 -1.11 -16.33 4.99
N SER A 92 -2.10 -16.75 5.77
CA SER A 92 -1.96 -17.96 6.56
C SER A 92 -1.77 -19.08 5.54
N ASN A 93 -0.66 -19.80 5.72
CA ASN A 93 -0.20 -20.99 5.00
C ASN A 93 -1.29 -21.80 4.30
#